data_AF-A0A5J4PE64-F1
#
_entry.id   AF-A0A5J4PE64-F1
#
_cell.length_a   1.000
_cell.length_b   1.000
_cell.length_c   1.000
_cell.angle_alpha   90.00
_cell.angle_beta   90.00
_cell.angle_gamma   90.00
#
_symmetry.space_group_name_H-M   'P 1'
#
loop_
_entity.id
_entity.type
_entity.pdbx_description
1 polymer ?
#
loop_
_entity_poly.entity_id
_entity_poly.type
_entity_poly.pdbx_seq_one_letter_code
_entity_poly.pdbx_strand_id
1 'polypeptide(L)'
;MEKDKQKVFSAFVYPMIGLCSLSVFVHSLWTTGWSNPDSFQTAMIVCCAVAISLFGGYFSAAYIINRLSAGMFSLEDNIPLIRQFCGYALVVTFLVKIVIGFFPEFEIIGWMVEFYTVYVVWEGVPVLIKVKEKDRLFFTILTSVALVACPELIHLIFNKLLVLFY
;
A
#
# COMPACT_ATOMS: atom_id res chain seq x y z
N MET A 1 -13.15 -10.14 20.49
CA MET A 1 -11.77 -9.83 20.04
C MET A 1 -11.59 -9.87 18.51
N GLU A 2 -12.55 -10.41 17.74
CA GLU A 2 -12.52 -10.41 16.26
C GLU A 2 -12.99 -9.07 15.64
N LYS A 3 -13.89 -8.35 16.35
CA LYS A 3 -14.43 -7.03 15.97
C LYS A 3 -13.39 -5.90 15.91
N ASP A 4 -12.25 -6.00 16.59
CA ASP A 4 -11.19 -4.96 16.51
C ASP A 4 -10.25 -5.18 15.33
N LYS A 5 -10.08 -6.42 14.87
CA LYS A 5 -9.14 -6.78 13.80
C LYS A 5 -9.69 -6.46 12.41
N GLN A 6 -11.01 -6.52 12.22
CA GLN A 6 -11.70 -6.03 11.02
C GLN A 6 -11.85 -4.50 10.99
N LYS A 7 -11.81 -3.82 12.16
CA LYS A 7 -11.91 -2.36 12.24
C LYS A 7 -10.75 -1.65 11.57
N VAL A 8 -9.52 -2.15 11.66
CA VAL A 8 -8.37 -1.49 11.01
C VAL A 8 -8.53 -1.52 9.50
N PHE A 9 -9.01 -2.63 8.97
CA PHE A 9 -9.25 -2.76 7.54
C PHE A 9 -10.42 -1.87 7.07
N SER A 10 -11.56 -1.90 7.77
CA SER A 10 -12.74 -1.10 7.42
C SER A 10 -12.63 0.39 7.71
N ALA A 11 -11.95 0.77 8.80
CA ALA A 11 -11.89 2.15 9.28
C ALA A 11 -10.61 2.89 8.89
N PHE A 12 -9.55 2.19 8.48
CA PHE A 12 -8.29 2.82 8.09
C PHE A 12 -7.89 2.50 6.65
N VAL A 13 -7.67 1.23 6.31
CA VAL A 13 -7.13 0.86 4.98
C VAL A 13 -8.06 1.27 3.84
N TYR A 14 -9.36 0.95 3.90
CA TYR A 14 -10.29 1.33 2.83
C TYR A 14 -10.45 2.84 2.66
N PRO A 15 -10.68 3.64 3.72
CA PRO A 15 -10.70 5.10 3.58
C PRO A 15 -9.41 5.66 2.98
N MET A 16 -8.24 5.17 3.40
CA MET A 16 -6.96 5.66 2.88
C MET A 16 -6.76 5.30 1.40
N ILE A 17 -7.11 4.08 0.98
CA ILE A 17 -7.10 3.70 -0.45
C ILE A 17 -8.03 4.63 -1.25
N GLY A 18 -9.23 4.89 -0.74
CA GLY A 18 -10.18 5.82 -1.35
C GLY A 18 -9.61 7.23 -1.51
N LEU A 19 -8.93 7.76 -0.49
CA LEU A 19 -8.26 9.07 -0.55
C LEU A 19 -7.11 9.10 -1.55
N CYS A 20 -6.29 8.04 -1.61
CA CYS A 20 -5.23 7.91 -2.61
C CYS A 20 -5.81 7.94 -4.03
N SER A 21 -6.82 7.13 -4.30
CA SER A 21 -7.50 7.08 -5.59
C SER A 21 -8.19 8.40 -5.95
N LEU A 22 -8.85 9.04 -4.99
CA LEU A 22 -9.49 10.34 -5.17
C LEU A 22 -8.48 11.44 -5.51
N SER A 23 -7.31 11.44 -4.87
CA SER A 23 -6.28 12.46 -5.14
C SER A 23 -5.84 12.45 -6.60
N VAL A 24 -5.56 11.26 -7.13
CA VAL A 24 -5.15 11.06 -8.53
C VAL A 24 -6.29 11.35 -9.50
N PHE A 25 -7.52 11.01 -9.13
CA PHE A 25 -8.71 11.35 -9.91
C PHE A 25 -8.88 12.87 -10.06
N VAL A 26 -8.81 13.61 -8.94
CA VAL A 26 -8.95 15.07 -8.94
C VAL A 26 -7.82 15.73 -9.73
N HIS A 27 -6.59 15.27 -9.56
CA HIS A 27 -5.46 15.75 -10.34
C HIS A 27 -5.65 15.50 -11.85
N SER A 28 -6.07 14.29 -12.24
CA SER A 28 -6.31 13.97 -13.65
C SER A 28 -7.40 14.84 -14.27
N LEU A 29 -8.49 15.12 -13.54
CA LEU A 29 -9.54 16.03 -14.02
C LEU A 29 -9.04 17.47 -14.16
N TRP A 30 -8.19 17.93 -13.25
CA TRP A 30 -7.61 19.27 -13.31
C TRP A 30 -6.72 19.44 -14.54
N THR A 31 -5.92 18.41 -14.88
CA THR A 31 -4.97 18.47 -15.99
C THR A 31 -5.59 18.25 -17.36
N THR A 32 -6.58 17.35 -17.47
CA THR A 32 -7.22 17.00 -18.76
C THR A 32 -8.53 17.77 -19.04
N GLY A 33 -9.08 18.47 -18.04
CA GLY A 33 -10.31 19.27 -18.15
C GLY A 33 -11.58 18.43 -18.01
N TRP A 34 -12.68 19.05 -17.56
CA TRP A 34 -13.92 18.32 -17.25
C TRP A 34 -14.93 18.24 -18.40
N SER A 35 -14.66 18.89 -19.51
CA SER A 35 -15.60 19.08 -20.62
C SER A 35 -15.68 17.91 -21.60
N ASN A 36 -14.70 17.01 -21.61
CA ASN A 36 -14.60 15.92 -22.58
C ASN A 36 -14.95 14.57 -21.92
N PRO A 37 -15.70 13.67 -22.59
CA PRO A 37 -15.95 12.33 -22.09
C PRO A 37 -14.65 11.53 -21.86
N ASP A 38 -13.67 11.73 -22.74
CA ASP A 38 -12.39 11.02 -22.70
C ASP A 38 -11.57 11.37 -21.46
N SER A 39 -11.55 12.64 -21.03
CA SER A 39 -10.82 13.06 -19.85
C SER A 39 -11.38 12.46 -18.56
N PHE A 40 -12.71 12.35 -18.47
CA PHE A 40 -13.38 11.66 -17.36
C PHE A 40 -13.06 10.16 -17.36
N GLN A 41 -13.07 9.53 -18.53
CA GLN A 41 -12.68 8.12 -18.67
C GLN A 41 -11.22 7.90 -18.24
N THR A 42 -10.29 8.75 -18.67
CA THR A 42 -8.88 8.67 -18.24
C THR A 42 -8.76 8.80 -16.72
N ALA A 43 -9.43 9.79 -16.11
CA ALA A 43 -9.41 9.98 -14.67
C ALA A 43 -9.92 8.74 -13.92
N MET A 44 -10.99 8.11 -14.40
CA MET A 44 -11.50 6.85 -13.83
C MET A 44 -10.49 5.70 -13.97
N ILE A 45 -9.86 5.53 -15.13
CA ILE A 45 -8.88 4.46 -15.37
C ILE A 45 -7.70 4.58 -14.38
N VAL A 46 -7.13 5.77 -14.24
CA VAL A 46 -5.99 5.98 -13.34
C VAL A 46 -6.40 5.83 -11.87
N CYS A 47 -7.58 6.34 -11.50
CA CYS A 47 -8.17 6.15 -10.16
C CYS A 47 -8.33 4.65 -9.81
N CYS A 48 -8.87 3.87 -10.75
CA CYS A 48 -9.01 2.42 -10.63
C CYS A 48 -7.66 1.71 -10.54
N ALA A 49 -6.68 2.12 -11.34
CA ALA A 49 -5.32 1.57 -11.30
C ALA A 49 -4.73 1.67 -9.90
N VAL A 50 -4.81 2.86 -9.28
CA VAL A 50 -4.31 3.09 -7.91
C VAL A 50 -5.08 2.26 -6.89
N ALA A 51 -6.41 2.20 -7.00
CA ALA A 51 -7.25 1.46 -6.06
C ALA A 51 -6.91 -0.04 -6.06
N ILE A 52 -6.84 -0.64 -7.25
CA ILE A 52 -6.53 -2.06 -7.44
C ILE A 52 -5.11 -2.37 -6.97
N SER A 53 -4.16 -1.48 -7.24
CA SER A 53 -2.77 -1.65 -6.86
C SER A 53 -2.57 -1.63 -5.35
N LEU A 54 -3.15 -0.66 -4.65
CA LEU A 54 -3.04 -0.58 -3.20
C LEU A 54 -3.81 -1.72 -2.52
N PHE A 55 -5.01 -2.03 -3.01
CA PHE A 55 -5.83 -3.11 -2.45
C PHE A 55 -5.17 -4.48 -2.65
N GLY A 56 -4.83 -4.82 -3.89
CA GLY A 56 -4.17 -6.08 -4.21
C GLY A 56 -2.78 -6.19 -3.59
N GLY A 57 -2.05 -5.06 -3.54
CA GLY A 57 -0.71 -4.98 -2.98
C GLY A 57 -0.71 -5.24 -1.48
N TYR A 58 -1.65 -4.63 -0.76
CA TYR A 58 -1.84 -4.86 0.67
C TYR A 58 -2.12 -6.33 0.99
N PHE A 59 -3.06 -6.97 0.30
CA PHE A 59 -3.39 -8.38 0.57
C PHE A 59 -2.25 -9.33 0.20
N SER A 60 -1.59 -9.07 -0.92
CA SER A 60 -0.45 -9.87 -1.39
C SER A 60 0.73 -9.74 -0.43
N ALA A 61 1.07 -8.51 -0.02
CA ALA A 61 2.13 -8.26 0.95
C ALA A 61 1.83 -8.95 2.28
N ALA A 62 0.62 -8.79 2.82
CA ALA A 62 0.24 -9.44 4.07
C ALA A 62 0.31 -10.98 4.00
N TYR A 63 -0.07 -11.57 2.86
CA TYR A 63 0.04 -13.01 2.65
C TYR A 63 1.51 -13.47 2.58
N ILE A 64 2.34 -12.78 1.81
CA ILE A 64 3.78 -13.05 1.67
C ILE A 64 4.48 -12.93 3.03
N ILE A 65 4.24 -11.83 3.75
CA ILE A 65 4.81 -11.57 5.07
C ILE A 65 4.39 -12.66 6.06
N ASN A 66 3.12 -13.09 6.05
CA ASN A 66 2.68 -14.15 6.95
C ASN A 66 3.35 -15.50 6.65
N ARG A 67 3.48 -15.86 5.37
CA ARG A 67 4.19 -17.08 4.96
C ARG A 67 5.68 -17.03 5.34
N LEU A 68 6.34 -15.89 5.14
CA LEU A 68 7.75 -15.70 5.50
C LEU A 68 7.93 -15.68 7.03
N SER A 69 7.01 -15.05 7.76
CA SER A 69 6.92 -15.09 9.23
C SER A 69 6.92 -16.52 9.77
N ALA A 70 6.00 -17.35 9.27
CA ALA A 70 5.82 -18.72 9.72
C ALA A 70 7.01 -19.62 9.33
N GLY A 71 7.53 -19.45 8.11
CA GLY A 71 8.62 -20.27 7.59
C GLY A 71 10.00 -19.93 8.17
N MET A 72 10.38 -18.64 8.18
CA MET A 72 11.74 -18.21 8.49
C MET A 72 11.94 -17.84 9.97
N PHE A 73 10.88 -17.41 10.66
CA PHE A 73 10.97 -16.87 12.02
C PHE A 73 10.22 -17.71 13.07
N SER A 74 9.64 -18.85 12.65
CA SER A 74 8.84 -19.76 13.49
C SER A 74 7.72 -19.06 14.26
N LEU A 75 7.13 -18.02 13.66
CA LEU A 75 5.95 -17.34 14.19
C LEU A 75 4.69 -18.16 13.91
N GLU A 76 3.64 -17.97 14.69
CA GLU A 76 2.34 -18.57 14.41
C GLU A 76 1.76 -17.99 13.11
N ASP A 77 1.14 -18.85 12.29
CA ASP A 77 0.38 -18.44 11.12
C ASP A 77 -0.88 -17.69 11.56
N ASN A 78 -0.79 -16.35 11.57
CA ASN A 78 -1.84 -15.47 12.05
C ASN A 78 -2.09 -14.34 11.05
N ILE A 79 -2.66 -14.72 9.91
CA ILE A 79 -3.05 -13.79 8.83
C ILE A 79 -3.79 -12.53 9.35
N PRO A 80 -4.77 -12.61 10.27
CA PRO A 80 -5.43 -11.42 10.80
C PRO A 80 -4.48 -10.43 11.49
N LEU A 81 -3.52 -10.93 12.29
CA LEU A 81 -2.52 -10.10 12.96
C LEU A 81 -1.56 -9.45 11.96
N ILE A 82 -1.07 -10.22 10.98
CA ILE A 82 -0.18 -9.71 9.94
C ILE A 82 -0.88 -8.66 9.09
N ARG A 83 -2.16 -8.88 8.72
CA ARG A 83 -2.96 -7.88 8.00
C ARG A 83 -3.10 -6.58 8.80
N GLN A 84 -3.42 -6.68 10.09
CA GLN A 84 -3.48 -5.51 10.97
C GLN A 84 -2.15 -4.75 10.99
N PHE A 85 -1.04 -5.47 11.16
CA PHE A 85 0.31 -4.90 11.14
C PHE A 85 0.64 -4.21 9.80
N CYS A 86 0.40 -4.89 8.68
CA CYS A 86 0.61 -4.34 7.34
C CYS A 86 -0.25 -3.10 7.10
N GLY A 87 -1.50 -3.10 7.57
CA GLY A 87 -2.43 -1.99 7.40
C GLY A 87 -1.92 -0.72 8.05
N TYR A 88 -1.39 -0.81 9.27
CA TYR A 88 -0.75 0.32 9.94
C TYR A 88 0.59 0.71 9.30
N ALA A 89 1.39 -0.26 8.88
CA ALA A 89 2.70 -0.01 8.27
C ALA A 89 2.59 0.74 6.93
N LEU A 90 1.49 0.58 6.19
CA LEU A 90 1.23 1.30 4.94
C LEU A 90 0.85 2.78 5.12
N VAL A 91 0.77 3.30 6.35
CA VAL A 91 0.43 4.71 6.59
C VAL A 91 1.32 5.68 5.80
N VAL A 92 2.62 5.38 5.72
CA VAL A 92 3.59 6.20 4.97
C VAL A 92 3.25 6.17 3.50
N THR A 93 3.09 4.96 2.93
CA THR A 93 2.71 4.76 1.53
C THR A 93 1.43 5.51 1.19
N PHE A 94 0.40 5.45 2.04
CA PHE A 94 -0.85 6.15 1.78
C PHE A 94 -0.67 7.68 1.79
N LEU A 95 0.05 8.22 2.76
CA LEU A 95 0.29 9.67 2.84
C LEU A 95 1.11 10.15 1.64
N VAL A 96 2.16 9.41 1.27
CA VAL A 96 2.99 9.70 0.10
C VAL A 96 2.13 9.66 -1.18
N LYS A 97 1.32 8.62 -1.37
CA LYS A 97 0.44 8.49 -2.56
C LYS A 97 -0.63 9.57 -2.63
N ILE A 98 -1.16 10.05 -1.51
CA ILE A 98 -2.10 11.19 -1.48
C ILE A 98 -1.39 12.47 -1.95
N VAL A 99 -0.20 12.76 -1.41
CA VAL A 99 0.54 13.97 -1.76
C VAL A 99 0.98 13.94 -3.22
N ILE A 100 1.62 12.85 -3.67
CA ILE A 100 2.02 12.68 -5.07
C ILE A 100 0.79 12.68 -5.99
N GLY A 101 -0.33 12.13 -5.54
CA GLY A 101 -1.54 12.07 -6.33
C GLY A 101 -2.10 13.45 -6.67
N PHE A 102 -1.93 14.45 -5.80
CA PHE A 102 -2.21 15.85 -6.12
C PHE A 102 -1.06 16.54 -6.87
N PHE A 103 0.18 16.26 -6.46
CA PHE A 103 1.40 16.93 -6.91
C PHE A 103 2.42 15.90 -7.42
N PRO A 104 2.27 15.41 -8.65
CA PRO A 104 3.15 14.39 -9.19
C PRO A 104 4.61 14.87 -9.33
N GLU A 105 4.85 16.19 -9.34
CA GLU A 105 6.20 16.75 -9.41
C GLU A 105 7.07 16.38 -8.20
N PHE A 106 6.45 16.02 -7.07
CA PHE A 106 7.13 15.61 -5.85
C PHE A 106 7.43 14.12 -5.77
N GLU A 107 7.30 13.35 -6.86
CA GLU A 107 7.52 11.91 -6.86
C GLU A 107 8.88 11.53 -6.25
N ILE A 108 9.97 12.21 -6.64
CA ILE A 108 11.32 11.95 -6.09
C ILE A 108 11.37 12.13 -4.57
N ILE A 109 10.71 13.18 -4.05
CA ILE A 109 10.63 13.45 -2.62
C ILE A 109 9.80 12.36 -1.94
N GLY A 110 8.71 11.94 -2.57
CA GLY A 110 7.87 10.86 -2.09
C GLY A 110 8.63 9.55 -1.93
N TRP A 111 9.48 9.18 -2.88
CA TRP A 111 10.36 8.01 -2.76
C TRP A 111 11.33 8.10 -1.57
N MET A 112 11.85 9.30 -1.29
CA MET A 112 12.70 9.54 -0.11
C MET A 112 11.92 9.34 1.20
N VAL A 113 10.67 9.82 1.25
CA VAL A 113 9.78 9.65 2.41
C VAL A 113 9.30 8.20 2.54
N GLU A 114 9.12 7.47 1.43
CA GLU A 114 8.69 6.07 1.41
C GLU A 114 9.66 5.16 2.16
N PHE A 115 10.95 5.52 2.23
CA PHE A 115 11.93 4.81 3.05
C PHE A 115 11.57 4.81 4.55
N TYR A 116 10.80 5.79 5.02
CA TYR A 116 10.31 5.85 6.41
C TYR A 116 9.38 4.68 6.76
N THR A 117 8.84 3.97 5.77
CA THR A 117 8.13 2.69 5.98
C THR A 117 9.01 1.68 6.72
N VAL A 118 10.34 1.70 6.52
CA VAL A 118 11.29 0.85 7.27
C VAL A 118 11.24 1.16 8.76
N TYR A 119 11.21 2.43 9.12
CA TYR A 119 11.13 2.86 10.52
C TYR A 119 9.79 2.49 11.15
N VAL A 120 8.68 2.71 10.45
CA VAL A 120 7.34 2.35 10.96
C VAL A 120 7.22 0.85 11.19
N VAL A 121 7.73 0.03 10.27
CA VAL A 121 7.78 -1.42 10.44
C VAL A 121 8.68 -1.78 11.63
N TRP A 122 9.88 -1.19 11.72
CA TRP A 122 10.83 -1.46 12.82
C TRP A 122 10.20 -1.23 14.19
N GLU A 123 9.49 -0.12 14.37
CA GLU A 123 8.80 0.23 15.62
C GLU A 123 7.55 -0.62 15.87
N GLY A 124 6.83 -1.02 14.82
CA GLY A 124 5.65 -1.86 14.96
C GLY A 124 5.95 -3.33 15.30
N VAL A 125 7.11 -3.86 14.89
CA VAL A 125 7.51 -5.25 15.14
C VAL A 125 7.48 -5.64 16.62
N PRO A 126 8.15 -4.92 17.56
CA PRO A 126 8.13 -5.29 18.98
C PRO A 126 6.75 -5.14 19.63
N VAL A 127 5.92 -4.23 19.10
CA VAL A 127 4.58 -3.95 19.65
C VAL A 127 3.58 -5.05 19.28
N LEU A 128 3.54 -5.46 18.00
CA LEU A 128 2.51 -6.34 17.48
C LEU A 128 2.98 -7.77 17.18
N ILE A 129 4.16 -7.93 16.56
CA ILE A 129 4.61 -9.24 16.04
C ILE A 129 5.51 -9.98 17.04
N LYS A 130 6.30 -9.25 17.83
CA LYS A 130 7.21 -9.78 18.87
C LYS A 130 8.23 -10.79 18.33
N VAL A 131 8.85 -10.47 17.19
CA VAL A 131 9.97 -11.23 16.61
C VAL A 131 11.19 -11.18 17.56
N LYS A 132 11.96 -12.28 17.60
CA LYS A 132 13.23 -12.34 18.35
C LYS A 132 14.16 -11.22 17.88
N GLU A 133 14.86 -10.56 18.81
CA GLU A 133 15.73 -9.42 18.49
C GLU A 133 16.77 -9.72 17.41
N LYS A 134 17.36 -10.91 17.44
CA LYS A 134 18.34 -11.36 16.44
C LYS A 134 17.82 -11.37 15.00
N ASP A 135 16.50 -11.55 14.82
CA ASP A 135 15.88 -11.68 13.51
C ASP A 135 15.08 -10.41 13.13
N ARG A 136 14.98 -9.44 14.04
CA ARG A 136 14.15 -8.22 13.90
C ARG A 136 14.56 -7.38 12.69
N LEU A 137 15.86 -7.19 12.47
CA LEU A 137 16.38 -6.42 11.32
C LEU A 137 15.97 -7.06 10.00
N PHE A 138 16.21 -8.35 9.86
CA PHE A 138 15.90 -9.07 8.63
C PHE A 138 14.39 -9.10 8.36
N PHE A 139 13.58 -9.35 9.40
CA PHE A 139 12.12 -9.27 9.31
C PHE A 139 11.63 -7.89 8.85
N THR A 140 12.20 -6.83 9.43
CA THR A 140 11.82 -5.45 9.12
C THR A 140 12.10 -5.13 7.65
N ILE A 141 13.32 -5.38 7.19
CA ILE A 141 13.71 -5.09 5.80
C ILE A 141 12.82 -5.86 4.82
N LEU A 142 12.63 -7.16 5.07
CA LEU A 142 11.84 -8.02 4.19
C LEU A 142 10.36 -7.59 4.14
N THR A 143 9.80 -7.20 5.29
CA THR A 143 8.42 -6.70 5.37
C THR A 143 8.28 -5.36 4.66
N SER A 144 9.18 -4.42 4.89
CA SER A 144 9.14 -3.11 4.24
C SER A 144 9.25 -3.22 2.72
N VAL A 145 10.16 -4.07 2.23
CA VAL A 145 10.28 -4.36 0.79
C VAL A 145 8.99 -4.96 0.25
N ALA A 146 8.39 -5.93 0.94
CA ALA A 146 7.13 -6.54 0.50
C ALA A 146 5.98 -5.52 0.44
N LEU A 147 5.88 -4.63 1.44
CA LEU A 147 4.83 -3.60 1.51
C LEU A 147 4.92 -2.57 0.39
N VAL A 148 6.14 -2.15 0.02
CA VAL A 148 6.36 -1.16 -1.05
C VAL A 148 6.30 -1.83 -2.43
N ALA A 149 6.92 -2.99 -2.60
CA ALA A 149 7.02 -3.65 -3.90
C ALA A 149 5.69 -4.24 -4.39
N CYS A 150 4.85 -4.80 -3.51
CA CYS A 150 3.62 -5.45 -3.96
C CYS A 150 2.65 -4.48 -4.67
N PRO A 151 2.33 -3.29 -4.12
CA PRO A 151 1.50 -2.32 -4.84
C PRO A 151 2.11 -1.88 -6.16
N GLU A 152 3.42 -1.60 -6.23
CA GLU A 152 4.09 -1.15 -7.46
C GLU A 152 4.10 -2.23 -8.55
N LEU A 153 4.32 -3.49 -8.19
CA LEU A 153 4.24 -4.60 -9.14
C LEU A 153 2.84 -4.74 -9.74
N ILE A 154 1.80 -4.63 -8.92
CA ILE A 154 0.41 -4.73 -9.40
C ILE A 154 0.07 -3.52 -10.26
N HIS A 155 0.53 -2.32 -9.88
CA HIS A 155 0.35 -1.11 -10.68
C HIS A 155 0.99 -1.23 -12.06
N LEU A 156 2.23 -1.74 -12.13
CA LEU A 156 2.94 -1.98 -13.36
C LEU A 156 2.22 -3.00 -14.25
N ILE A 157 1.78 -4.12 -13.68
CA ILE A 157 1.03 -5.15 -14.41
C ILE A 157 -0.26 -4.56 -14.96
N PHE A 158 -1.02 -3.83 -14.14
CA PHE A 158 -2.28 -3.23 -14.55
C PHE A 158 -2.10 -2.23 -15.69
N ASN A 159 -1.11 -1.34 -15.59
CA ASN A 159 -0.80 -0.37 -16.64
C ASN A 159 -0.38 -1.05 -17.94
N LYS A 160 0.40 -2.14 -17.88
CA LYS A 160 0.73 -2.92 -19.08
C LYS A 160 -0.50 -3.58 -19.70
N LEU A 161 -1.41 -4.10 -18.88
CA LEU A 161 -2.66 -4.68 -19.38
C LEU A 161 -3.55 -3.62 -20.03
N LEU A 162 -3.65 -2.42 -19.43
CA LEU A 162 -4.39 -1.31 -20.02
C LEU A 162 -3.87 -0.96 -21.42
N VAL A 163 -2.56 -0.81 -21.59
CA VAL A 163 -1.94 -0.51 -22.90
C VAL A 163 -2.14 -1.62 -23.94
N LEU A 164 -2.37 -2.86 -23.50
CA LEU A 164 -2.64 -3.99 -24.41
C LEU A 164 -4.11 -4.06 -24.86
N PHE A 165 -5.04 -3.62 -24.01
CA PHE A 165 -6.48 -3.72 -24.26
C PHE A 165 -7.13 -2.40 -24.72
N TYR A 166 -6.42 -1.28 -24.58
CA TYR A 166 -6.83 0.06 -24.99
C TYR A 166 -5.77 0.65 -25.93
#